data_AF-A0A9E0PNT9-F1
#
_entry.id   AF-A0A9E0PNT9-F1
#
_cell.length_a   1.000
_cell.length_b   1.000
_cell.length_c   1.000
_cell.angle_alpha   90.00
_cell.angle_beta   90.00
_cell.angle_gamma   90.00
#
_symmetry.space_group_name_H-M   'P 1'
#
loop_
_entity.id
_entity.type
_entity.pdbx_description
1 polymer ?
#
loop_
_entity_poly.entity_id
_entity_poly.type
_entity_poly.pdbx_seq_one_letter_code
_entity_poly.pdbx_strand_id
1 'polypeptide(L)'
;MKKDEHQIAYEQAIQLKIYEGNLVWSRSQTMLVANTILLAAIGIFLGSDRPNVYVLIPLSVIGFLLSIIWMETTIRGFAFNKFWSLSARNQEEKMSGVKVLTQGANFRNNKEVEFDFRDENNLLKRYKRPVWGRLFATEPGLYLLIFLFTAVYVVLFILSWTGNISVLRVGV
;
A
#
# COMPACT_ATOMS: atom_id res chain seq x y z
N MET A 1 -26.98 -17.72 -24.31
CA MET A 1 -27.43 -16.65 -23.39
C MET A 1 -26.48 -15.47 -23.57
N LYS A 2 -26.92 -14.34 -24.16
CA LYS A 2 -26.07 -13.15 -24.29
C LYS A 2 -25.91 -12.55 -22.90
N LYS A 3 -24.68 -12.25 -22.47
CA LYS A 3 -24.46 -11.43 -21.26
C LYS A 3 -24.97 -10.02 -21.55
N ASP A 4 -25.67 -9.43 -20.58
CA ASP A 4 -26.09 -8.04 -20.65
C ASP A 4 -24.85 -7.14 -20.63
N GLU A 5 -24.89 -6.01 -21.34
CA GLU A 5 -23.76 -5.08 -21.47
C GLU A 5 -23.22 -4.61 -20.10
N HIS A 6 -24.12 -4.41 -19.13
CA HIS A 6 -23.77 -4.06 -17.75
C HIS A 6 -22.98 -5.15 -17.03
N GLN A 7 -23.28 -6.42 -17.30
CA GLN A 7 -22.55 -7.55 -16.74
C GLN A 7 -21.12 -7.60 -17.29
N ILE A 8 -20.95 -7.38 -18.59
CA ILE A 8 -19.63 -7.34 -19.22
C ILE A 8 -18.81 -6.18 -18.66
N ALA A 9 -19.39 -4.97 -18.56
CA ALA A 9 -18.72 -3.81 -18.01
C ALA A 9 -18.34 -3.98 -16.53
N TYR A 10 -19.20 -4.62 -15.74
CA TYR A 10 -18.91 -4.97 -14.35
C TYR A 10 -17.73 -5.94 -14.25
N GLU A 11 -17.75 -7.03 -15.01
CA GLU A 11 -16.66 -8.02 -15.01
C GLU A 11 -15.32 -7.40 -15.42
N GLN A 12 -15.31 -6.53 -16.43
CA GLN A 12 -14.12 -5.79 -16.85
C GLN A 12 -13.62 -4.85 -15.76
N ALA A 13 -14.50 -4.11 -15.10
CA ALA A 13 -14.11 -3.21 -14.00
C ALA A 13 -13.54 -3.97 -12.80
N ILE A 14 -14.06 -5.16 -12.49
CA ILE A 14 -13.50 -6.05 -11.48
C ILE A 14 -12.11 -6.55 -11.87
N GLN A 15 -11.92 -6.99 -13.12
CA GLN A 15 -10.62 -7.44 -13.61
C GLN A 15 -9.58 -6.32 -13.55
N LEU A 16 -9.95 -5.11 -13.96
CA LEU A 16 -9.07 -3.93 -13.87
C LEU A 16 -8.75 -3.56 -12.42
N LYS A 17 -9.71 -3.66 -11.51
CA LYS A 17 -9.48 -3.49 -10.07
C LYS A 17 -8.47 -4.50 -9.52
N ILE A 18 -8.60 -5.78 -9.89
CA ILE A 18 -7.69 -6.85 -9.46
C ILE A 18 -6.29 -6.60 -10.04
N TYR A 19 -6.21 -6.28 -11.32
CA TYR A 19 -4.96 -5.94 -12.00
C TYR A 19 -4.23 -4.78 -11.30
N GLU A 20 -4.93 -3.68 -11.02
CA GLU A 20 -4.32 -2.53 -10.34
C GLU A 20 -3.88 -2.90 -8.91
N GLY A 21 -4.65 -3.71 -8.20
CA GLY A 21 -4.27 -4.22 -6.87
C GLY A 21 -2.95 -5.02 -6.92
N ASN A 22 -2.81 -5.93 -7.88
CA ASN A 22 -1.59 -6.70 -8.08
C ASN A 22 -0.41 -5.82 -8.47
N LEU A 23 -0.65 -4.80 -9.29
CA LEU A 23 0.37 -3.87 -9.74
C LEU A 23 0.89 -2.99 -8.60
N VAL A 24 0.00 -2.48 -7.72
CA VAL A 24 0.37 -1.76 -6.50
C VAL A 24 1.19 -2.65 -5.56
N TRP A 25 0.77 -3.90 -5.37
CA TRP A 25 1.49 -4.87 -4.56
C TRP A 25 2.90 -5.16 -5.10
N SER A 26 3.00 -5.46 -6.39
CA SER A 26 4.28 -5.73 -7.08
C SER A 26 5.24 -4.55 -7.00
N ARG A 27 4.77 -3.32 -7.29
CA ARG A 27 5.57 -2.09 -7.15
C ARG A 27 6.06 -1.90 -5.71
N SER A 28 5.20 -2.18 -4.72
CA SER A 28 5.57 -2.06 -3.31
C SER A 28 6.66 -3.05 -2.91
N GLN A 29 6.60 -4.29 -3.39
CA GLN A 29 7.66 -5.27 -3.17
C GLN A 29 8.99 -4.84 -3.81
N THR A 30 8.96 -4.38 -5.07
CA THR A 30 10.17 -3.88 -5.74
C THR A 30 10.79 -2.70 -5.01
N MET A 31 9.98 -1.73 -4.58
CA MET A 31 10.47 -0.57 -3.84
C MET A 31 11.01 -0.95 -2.47
N LEU A 32 10.39 -1.89 -1.77
CA LEU A 32 10.90 -2.41 -0.50
C LEU A 32 12.27 -3.07 -0.66
N VAL A 33 12.44 -3.91 -1.69
CA VAL A 33 13.73 -4.53 -2.01
C VAL A 33 14.78 -3.48 -2.36
N ALA A 34 14.46 -2.52 -3.23
CA ALA A 34 15.38 -1.47 -3.64
C ALA A 34 15.83 -0.60 -2.44
N ASN A 35 14.91 -0.23 -1.56
CA ASN A 35 15.24 0.51 -0.33
C ASN A 35 16.08 -0.32 0.64
N THR A 36 15.80 -1.62 0.78
CA THR A 36 16.58 -2.51 1.65
C THR A 36 18.02 -2.66 1.14
N ILE A 37 18.21 -2.83 -0.18
CA ILE A 37 19.55 -2.88 -0.80
C ILE A 37 20.30 -1.57 -0.54
N LEU A 38 19.63 -0.44 -0.70
CA LEU A 38 20.26 0.87 -0.50
C LEU A 38 20.65 1.11 0.96
N LEU A 39 19.78 0.77 1.91
CA LEU A 39 20.12 0.82 3.34
C LEU A 39 21.26 -0.12 3.70
N ALA A 40 21.30 -1.33 3.13
CA ALA A 40 22.40 -2.26 3.35
C ALA A 40 23.74 -1.67 2.82
N ALA A 41 23.72 -1.08 1.63
CA ALA A 41 24.89 -0.40 1.07
C ALA A 41 25.36 0.75 1.98
N ILE A 42 24.44 1.60 2.45
CA ILE A 42 24.75 2.67 3.40
C ILE A 42 25.33 2.11 4.69
N GLY A 43 24.77 1.02 5.23
CA GLY A 43 25.27 0.35 6.43
C GLY A 43 26.71 -0.13 6.28
N ILE A 44 27.09 -0.69 5.13
CA ILE A 44 28.46 -1.11 4.83
C ILE A 44 29.41 0.09 4.86
N PHE A 45 29.05 1.21 4.23
CA PHE A 45 29.89 2.41 4.22
C PHE A 45 29.98 3.08 5.60
N LEU A 46 28.91 3.07 6.38
CA LEU A 46 28.90 3.58 7.76
C LEU A 46 29.77 2.74 8.71
N GLY A 47 29.78 1.42 8.53
CA GLY A 47 30.57 0.49 9.32
C GLY A 47 32.08 0.48 9.01
N SER A 48 32.50 1.15 7.93
CA SER A 48 33.93 1.24 7.58
C SER A 48 34.71 2.11 8.58
N ASP A 49 36.02 1.85 8.75
CA ASP A 49 36.89 2.61 9.67
C ASP A 49 36.93 4.12 9.40
N ARG A 50 36.67 4.51 8.15
CA ARG A 50 36.60 5.91 7.71
C ARG A 50 35.38 6.11 6.79
N PRO A 51 34.19 6.42 7.34
CA PRO A 51 32.98 6.61 6.57
C PRO A 51 33.20 7.74 5.57
N ASN A 52 32.99 7.41 4.29
CA ASN A 52 33.15 8.36 3.21
C ASN A 52 31.86 9.15 3.02
N VAL A 53 31.82 10.37 3.58
CA VAL A 53 30.69 11.30 3.48
C VAL A 53 30.31 11.58 2.01
N TYR A 54 31.31 11.62 1.11
CA TYR A 54 31.07 11.85 -0.32
C TYR A 54 30.31 10.71 -1.01
N VAL A 55 30.22 9.53 -0.39
CA VAL A 55 29.40 8.40 -0.86
C VAL A 55 28.07 8.35 -0.11
N LEU A 56 28.08 8.60 1.20
CA LEU A 56 26.90 8.52 2.06
C LEU A 56 25.84 9.59 1.73
N ILE A 57 26.26 10.82 1.42
CA ILE A 57 25.34 11.89 1.04
C ILE A 57 24.57 11.54 -0.24
N PRO A 58 25.22 11.22 -1.38
CA PRO A 58 24.52 10.81 -2.59
C PRO A 58 23.58 9.61 -2.38
N LEU A 59 24.03 8.58 -1.65
CA LEU A 59 23.18 7.40 -1.38
C LEU A 59 21.92 7.77 -0.57
N SER A 60 22.05 8.65 0.42
CA SER A 60 20.90 9.13 1.21
C SER A 60 19.93 9.94 0.35
N VAL A 61 20.45 10.79 -0.55
CA VAL A 61 19.63 11.55 -1.50
C VAL A 61 18.89 10.63 -2.47
N ILE A 62 19.57 9.61 -3.01
CA ILE A 62 18.95 8.61 -3.90
C ILE A 62 17.81 7.88 -3.17
N GLY A 63 18.02 7.49 -1.91
CA GLY A 63 17.00 6.80 -1.12
C GLY A 63 15.79 7.67 -0.82
N PHE A 64 16.03 8.95 -0.53
CA PHE A 64 14.97 9.93 -0.37
C PHE A 64 14.15 10.11 -1.66
N LEU A 65 14.81 10.28 -2.82
CA LEU A 65 14.14 10.39 -4.11
C LEU A 65 13.35 9.12 -4.46
N LEU A 66 13.91 7.94 -4.19
CA LEU A 66 13.24 6.66 -4.38
C LEU A 66 11.96 6.56 -3.53
N SER A 67 12.01 7.08 -2.30
CA SER A 67 10.85 7.11 -1.39
C SER A 67 9.75 8.05 -1.91
N ILE A 68 10.11 9.19 -2.51
CA ILE A 68 9.15 10.10 -3.17
C ILE A 68 8.48 9.40 -4.35
N ILE A 69 9.25 8.74 -5.22
CA ILE A 69 8.71 8.00 -6.38
C ILE A 69 7.78 6.89 -5.89
N TRP A 70 8.14 6.20 -4.81
CA TRP A 70 7.28 5.19 -4.21
C TRP A 70 5.98 5.79 -3.67
N MET A 71 6.03 6.95 -3.01
CA MET A 71 4.84 7.66 -2.54
C MET A 71 3.89 8.00 -3.70
N GLU A 72 4.41 8.65 -4.75
CA GLU A 72 3.61 9.05 -5.91
C GLU A 72 2.95 7.87 -6.63
N THR A 73 3.72 6.80 -6.87
CA THR A 73 3.19 5.59 -7.51
C THR A 73 2.13 4.89 -6.64
N THR A 74 2.26 4.95 -5.32
CA THR A 74 1.29 4.40 -4.36
C THR A 74 -0.01 5.21 -4.34
N ILE A 75 0.08 6.54 -4.27
CA ILE A 75 -1.07 7.45 -4.33
C ILE A 75 -1.85 7.22 -5.63
N ARG A 76 -1.15 7.20 -6.77
CA ARG A 76 -1.76 6.98 -8.08
C ARG A 76 -2.43 5.60 -8.16
N GLY A 77 -1.78 4.55 -7.67
CA GLY A 77 -2.33 3.21 -7.67
C GLY A 77 -3.60 3.06 -6.85
N PHE A 78 -3.64 3.66 -5.65
CA PHE A 78 -4.85 3.66 -4.82
C PHE A 78 -5.98 4.50 -5.43
N ALA A 79 -5.66 5.62 -6.08
CA ALA A 79 -6.64 6.42 -6.82
C ALA A 79 -7.31 5.60 -7.94
N PHE A 80 -6.53 4.86 -8.74
CA PHE A 80 -7.08 3.97 -9.76
C PHE A 80 -7.86 2.80 -9.17
N ASN A 81 -7.37 2.17 -8.09
CA ASN A 81 -8.11 1.11 -7.43
C ASN A 81 -9.49 1.59 -6.94
N LYS A 82 -9.54 2.79 -6.36
CA LYS A 82 -10.79 3.44 -5.94
C LYS A 82 -11.69 3.75 -7.14
N PHE A 83 -11.13 4.28 -8.23
CA PHE A 83 -11.86 4.54 -9.47
C PHE A 83 -12.54 3.26 -9.99
N TRP A 84 -11.78 2.17 -10.18
CA TRP A 84 -12.35 0.90 -10.66
C TRP A 84 -13.39 0.30 -9.72
N SER A 85 -13.19 0.47 -8.41
CA SER A 85 -14.18 0.07 -7.40
C SER A 85 -15.50 0.83 -7.53
N LEU A 86 -15.45 2.14 -7.79
CA LEU A 86 -16.63 2.97 -8.00
C LEU A 86 -17.30 2.67 -9.34
N SER A 87 -16.51 2.50 -10.40
CA SER A 87 -17.01 2.11 -11.72
C SER A 87 -17.76 0.78 -11.69
N ALA A 88 -17.20 -0.22 -11.00
CA ALA A 88 -17.87 -1.51 -10.83
C ALA A 88 -19.17 -1.39 -10.01
N ARG A 89 -19.19 -0.58 -8.95
CA ARG A 89 -20.43 -0.31 -8.18
C ARG A 89 -21.52 0.38 -9.01
N ASN A 90 -21.13 1.32 -9.87
CA ASN A 90 -22.08 1.99 -10.77
C ASN A 90 -22.73 1.01 -11.77
N GLN A 91 -22.02 -0.03 -12.21
CA GLN A 91 -22.62 -1.09 -13.03
C GLN A 91 -23.47 -2.05 -12.19
N GLU A 92 -23.04 -2.35 -10.96
CA GLU A 92 -23.78 -3.16 -10.01
C GLU A 92 -25.17 -2.59 -9.71
N GLU A 93 -25.30 -1.27 -9.53
CA GLU A 93 -26.58 -0.58 -9.32
C GLU A 93 -27.56 -0.71 -10.51
N LYS A 94 -27.04 -0.95 -11.72
CA LYS A 94 -27.84 -1.13 -12.94
C LYS A 94 -28.26 -2.57 -13.19
N MET A 95 -27.73 -3.52 -12.41
CA MET A 95 -28.06 -4.93 -12.50
C MET A 95 -28.96 -5.33 -11.32
N SER A 96 -30.01 -6.09 -11.58
CA SER A 96 -30.85 -6.64 -10.52
C SER A 96 -30.14 -7.81 -9.83
N GLY A 97 -30.06 -7.79 -8.49
CA GLY A 97 -29.63 -8.92 -7.67
C GLY A 97 -28.14 -9.03 -7.32
N VAL A 98 -27.24 -8.25 -7.95
CA VAL A 98 -25.81 -8.24 -7.58
C VAL A 98 -25.53 -7.08 -6.63
N LYS A 99 -24.96 -7.35 -5.44
CA LYS A 99 -24.65 -6.32 -4.43
C LYS A 99 -23.31 -6.54 -3.70
N VAL A 100 -22.42 -7.37 -4.24
CA VAL A 100 -21.13 -7.74 -3.64
C VAL A 100 -20.27 -6.53 -3.30
N LEU A 101 -20.06 -5.60 -4.23
CA LEU A 101 -19.17 -4.44 -3.97
C LEU A 101 -19.83 -3.39 -3.08
N THR A 102 -21.14 -3.21 -3.22
CA THR A 102 -21.94 -2.32 -2.39
C THR A 102 -21.98 -2.83 -0.94
N GLN A 103 -22.17 -4.14 -0.75
CA GLN A 103 -22.03 -4.80 0.54
C GLN A 103 -20.59 -4.68 1.08
N GLY A 104 -19.58 -4.90 0.26
CA GLY A 104 -18.17 -4.70 0.66
C GLY A 104 -17.88 -3.26 1.12
N ALA A 105 -18.47 -2.26 0.47
CA ALA A 105 -18.36 -0.86 0.89
C ALA A 105 -19.07 -0.59 2.23
N ASN A 106 -20.24 -1.19 2.45
CA ASN A 106 -20.95 -1.13 3.73
C ASN A 106 -20.13 -1.78 4.85
N PHE A 107 -19.56 -2.96 4.60
CA PHE A 107 -18.68 -3.67 5.53
C PHE A 107 -17.45 -2.83 5.89
N ARG A 108 -16.82 -2.18 4.90
CA ARG A 108 -15.69 -1.27 5.10
C ARG A 108 -16.04 -0.11 6.04
N ASN A 109 -17.28 0.39 5.96
CA ASN A 109 -17.79 1.51 6.76
C ASN A 109 -18.35 1.07 8.12
N ASN A 110 -18.03 -0.14 8.60
CA ASN A 110 -18.55 -0.72 9.85
C ASN A 110 -20.08 -0.83 9.92
N LYS A 111 -20.78 -0.76 8.79
CA LYS A 111 -22.18 -1.15 8.73
C LYS A 111 -22.25 -2.67 8.74
N GLU A 112 -23.25 -3.21 9.42
CA GLU A 112 -23.50 -4.64 9.39
C GLU A 112 -23.88 -5.06 7.97
N VAL A 113 -23.28 -6.15 7.52
CA VAL A 113 -23.60 -6.77 6.25
C VAL A 113 -24.15 -8.14 6.55
N GLU A 114 -25.36 -8.38 6.08
CA GLU A 114 -26.02 -9.66 6.12
C GLU A 114 -25.67 -10.42 4.84
N PHE A 115 -25.17 -11.65 5.01
CA PHE A 115 -25.03 -12.58 3.92
C PHE A 115 -26.13 -13.63 4.05
N ASP A 116 -26.84 -13.90 2.96
CA ASP A 116 -27.83 -14.97 2.87
C ASP A 116 -27.14 -16.33 2.65
N PHE A 117 -26.24 -16.66 3.57
CA PHE A 117 -25.77 -18.03 3.74
C PHE A 117 -26.66 -18.63 4.84
N ARG A 118 -27.61 -19.50 4.46
CA ARG A 118 -28.28 -20.36 5.43
C ARG A 118 -27.23 -21.22 6.12
N ASP A 119 -26.95 -20.89 7.37
CA ASP A 119 -26.18 -21.75 8.27
C ASP A 119 -26.99 -23.04 8.56
N GLU A 120 -26.35 -24.05 9.15
CA GLU A 120 -26.98 -25.32 9.55
C GLU A 120 -28.23 -25.12 10.44
N ASN A 121 -28.36 -23.94 11.07
CA ASN A 121 -29.48 -23.50 11.90
C ASN A 121 -30.41 -22.45 11.24
N ASN A 122 -30.32 -22.20 9.93
CA ASN A 122 -31.11 -21.16 9.20
C ASN A 122 -30.96 -19.72 9.74
N LEU A 123 -29.88 -19.40 10.47
CA LEU A 123 -29.65 -18.05 11.00
C LEU A 123 -28.76 -17.21 10.07
N LEU A 124 -29.16 -15.96 9.84
CA LEU A 124 -28.37 -14.97 9.10
C LEU A 124 -27.12 -14.59 9.91
N LYS A 125 -25.92 -14.84 9.35
CA LYS A 125 -24.66 -14.41 9.97
C LYS A 125 -24.37 -12.94 9.66
N ARG A 126 -24.31 -12.12 10.71
CA ARG A 126 -23.89 -10.71 10.66
C ARG A 126 -22.40 -10.60 10.91
N TYR A 127 -21.68 -9.96 10.00
CA TYR A 127 -20.26 -9.68 10.17
C TYR A 127 -20.03 -8.18 10.36
N LYS A 128 -19.19 -7.84 11.35
CA LYS A 128 -18.72 -6.48 11.60
C LYS A 128 -17.20 -6.48 11.65
N ARG A 129 -16.59 -5.48 11.01
CA ARG A 129 -15.13 -5.36 10.96
C ARG A 129 -14.58 -4.98 12.36
N PRO A 130 -13.54 -5.67 12.87
CA PRO A 130 -12.88 -5.27 14.11
C PRO A 130 -12.20 -3.91 13.96
N VAL A 131 -12.20 -3.11 15.04
CA VAL A 131 -11.67 -1.72 15.05
C VAL A 131 -10.19 -1.67 14.68
N TRP A 132 -9.40 -2.65 15.15
CA TRP A 132 -7.97 -2.82 14.81
C TRP A 132 -7.71 -3.02 13.32
N GLY A 133 -8.70 -3.54 12.58
CA GLY A 133 -8.59 -3.71 11.14
C GLY A 133 -8.43 -2.39 10.37
N ARG A 134 -8.77 -1.23 10.96
CA ARG A 134 -8.58 0.08 10.32
C ARG A 134 -7.14 0.57 10.35
N LEU A 135 -6.41 0.33 11.43
CA LEU A 135 -5.01 0.74 11.57
C LEU A 135 -4.11 -0.10 10.65
N PHE A 136 -4.44 -1.38 10.50
CA PHE A 136 -3.82 -2.27 9.51
C PHE A 136 -4.55 -2.27 8.16
N ALA A 137 -5.28 -1.19 7.84
CA ALA A 137 -5.77 -1.02 6.48
C ALA A 137 -4.56 -0.86 5.54
N THR A 138 -4.61 -1.52 4.39
CA THR A 138 -3.49 -1.63 3.44
C THR A 138 -2.94 -0.27 3.01
N GLU A 139 -3.82 0.73 2.90
CA GLU A 139 -3.47 2.08 2.43
C GLU A 139 -2.69 2.90 3.49
N PRO A 140 -3.19 3.15 4.71
CA PRO A 140 -2.40 3.78 5.78
C PRO A 140 -1.10 3.05 6.11
N GLY A 141 -1.11 1.72 6.07
CA GLY A 141 0.07 0.90 6.36
C GLY A 141 1.22 1.15 5.38
N LEU A 142 0.93 1.24 4.07
CA LEU A 142 1.95 1.55 3.07
C LEU A 142 2.47 2.99 3.21
N TYR A 143 1.61 3.96 3.48
CA TYR A 143 2.06 5.35 3.70
C TYR A 143 2.98 5.47 4.92
N LEU A 144 2.65 4.80 6.02
CA LEU A 144 3.50 4.76 7.20
C LEU A 144 4.87 4.13 6.88
N LEU A 145 4.88 3.03 6.14
CA LEU A 145 6.13 2.36 5.74
C LEU A 145 7.02 3.27 4.89
N ILE A 146 6.47 3.93 3.87
CA ILE A 146 7.20 4.87 3.01
C ILE A 146 7.73 6.04 3.84
N PHE A 147 6.92 6.57 4.77
CA PHE A 147 7.32 7.62 5.68
C PHE A 147 8.52 7.21 6.55
N LEU A 148 8.51 5.99 7.09
CA LEU A 148 9.64 5.46 7.88
C LEU A 148 10.93 5.41 7.07
N PHE A 149 10.90 4.86 5.85
CA PHE A 149 12.08 4.88 4.96
C PHE A 149 12.57 6.30 4.67
N THR A 150 11.63 7.20 4.34
CA THR A 150 11.94 8.62 4.08
C THR A 150 12.62 9.26 5.29
N ALA A 151 12.08 9.05 6.50
CA ALA A 151 12.63 9.57 7.74
C ALA A 151 14.05 9.04 8.00
N VAL A 152 14.29 7.74 7.75
CA VAL A 152 15.62 7.13 7.87
C VAL A 152 16.61 7.83 6.93
N TYR A 153 16.28 8.02 5.65
CA TYR A 153 17.20 8.69 4.72
C TYR A 153 17.45 10.15 5.07
N VAL A 154 16.44 10.87 5.58
CA VAL A 154 16.60 12.26 6.06
C VAL A 154 17.55 12.31 7.25
N VAL A 155 17.40 11.41 8.22
CA VAL A 155 18.31 11.32 9.37
C VAL A 155 19.73 10.99 8.93
N LEU A 156 19.89 10.00 8.04
CA LEU A 156 21.20 9.62 7.50
C LEU A 156 21.87 10.76 6.72
N PHE A 157 21.09 11.52 5.95
CA PHE A 157 21.57 12.72 5.26
C PHE A 157 22.06 13.78 6.25
N ILE A 158 21.26 14.11 7.27
CA ILE A 158 21.62 15.13 8.28
C ILE A 158 22.88 14.71 9.05
N LEU A 159 22.97 13.45 9.47
CA LEU A 159 24.14 12.94 10.19
C LEU A 159 25.39 12.95 9.30
N SER A 160 25.24 12.60 8.03
CA SER A 160 26.34 12.64 7.07
C SER A 160 26.80 14.07 6.79
N TRP A 161 25.87 15.01 6.65
CA TRP A 161 26.14 16.41 6.39
C TRP A 161 26.83 17.12 7.57
N THR A 162 26.37 16.85 8.79
CA THR A 162 26.90 17.48 10.01
C THR A 162 28.23 16.90 10.47
N GLY A 163 28.70 15.79 9.86
CA GLY A 163 29.90 15.08 10.30
C GLY A 163 29.72 14.32 11.61
N ASN A 164 28.52 14.30 12.19
CA ASN A 164 28.18 13.58 13.44
C ASN A 164 28.00 12.07 13.24
N ILE A 165 28.61 11.49 12.20
CA ILE A 165 28.55 10.05 11.92
C ILE A 165 29.12 9.23 13.09
N SER A 166 30.03 9.82 13.89
CA SER A 166 30.57 9.19 15.11
C SER A 166 29.50 8.80 16.14
N VAL A 167 28.37 9.51 16.19
CA VAL A 167 27.25 9.21 17.11
C VAL A 167 26.61 7.85 16.77
N LEU A 168 26.64 7.44 15.50
CA LEU A 168 26.11 6.14 15.06
C LEU A 168 27.06 4.96 15.36
N ARG A 169 28.30 5.22 15.79
CA ARG A 169 29.28 4.18 16.13
C ARG A 169 29.22 3.70 17.59
N VAL A 170 28.47 4.38 18.47
CA VAL A 170 28.53 4.16 19.93
C VAL A 170 27.85 2.84 20.38
N GLY A 171 27.50 1.93 19.47
CA GLY A 171 26.70 0.74 19.80
C GLY A 171 27.13 -0.58 19.17
N VAL A 172 28.34 -0.67 18.60
CA VAL A 172 28.93 -1.95 18.15
C VAL A 172 30.19 -2.25 18.92
#